data_AF-A0A2E3H3K5-F1
#
_entry.id   AF-A0A2E3H3K5-F1
#
_cell.length_a   1.000
_cell.length_b   1.000
_cell.length_c   1.000
_cell.angle_alpha   90.00
_cell.angle_beta   90.00
_cell.angle_gamma   90.00
#
_symmetry.space_group_name_H-M   'P 1'
#
loop_
_entity.id
_entity.type
_entity.pdbx_description
1 polymer ?
#
loop_
_entity_poly.entity_id
_entity_poly.type
_entity_poly.pdbx_seq_one_letter_code
_entity_poly.pdbx_strand_id
1 'polypeptide(L)'
;MPCEQCENGKYKWGKTGSCEYDSIAECEEANKDYYEKTTEIRELLIDENSQELAIDAISLVSAPAIEQDFVFFGKEKNNLTFAKIDEEKRMIVSPALIPNKNIFRYDPNTDSEYYVYFSPETVRKASELYLKHNNHHKATYEHQDRVSGVLTVESWIIEDPKMDKSKLYGFSLPKGTWMVKLSISNQDLWSKIKDGELKGLSIEGYFTDKMSKLSEKTPTNEEILSALNEIIKENQTKSNN
;
A
#
# COMPACT_ATOMS: atom_id res chain seq x y z
N MET A 1 14.08 8.08 21.04
CA MET A 1 15.53 7.85 21.25
C MET A 1 15.78 8.03 22.73
N PRO A 2 16.25 7.06 23.51
CA PRO A 2 16.24 7.19 24.97
C PRO A 2 17.13 8.33 25.49
N CYS A 3 16.84 8.80 26.71
CA CYS A 3 17.69 9.72 27.45
C CYS A 3 19.05 9.07 27.80
N GLU A 4 20.15 9.79 27.61
CA GLU A 4 21.51 9.32 27.86
C GLU A 4 22.23 10.23 28.86
N GLN A 5 23.09 9.65 29.71
CA GLN A 5 23.92 10.40 30.64
C GLN A 5 25.15 11.00 29.93
N CYS A 6 25.42 12.27 30.17
CA CYS A 6 26.57 12.99 29.68
C CYS A 6 27.78 12.87 30.62
N GLU A 7 28.97 13.18 30.11
CA GLU A 7 30.23 13.16 30.89
C GLU A 7 30.22 14.13 32.09
N ASN A 8 29.43 15.20 32.01
CA ASN A 8 29.27 16.19 33.08
C ASN A 8 28.24 15.78 34.15
N GLY A 9 27.70 14.56 34.10
CA GLY A 9 26.71 14.04 35.05
C GLY A 9 25.26 14.46 34.78
N LYS A 10 25.01 15.37 33.83
CA LYS A 10 23.67 15.74 33.34
C LYS A 10 23.17 14.71 32.30
N TYR A 11 21.93 14.87 31.85
CA TYR A 11 21.28 14.00 30.87
C TYR A 11 20.89 14.77 29.60
N LYS A 12 20.80 14.05 28.47
CA LYS A 12 20.40 14.57 27.15
C LYS A 12 19.40 13.64 26.45
N TRP A 13 18.61 14.20 25.53
CA TRP A 13 17.71 13.42 24.67
C TRP A 13 18.46 12.86 23.44
N GLY A 14 18.60 11.54 23.36
CA GLY A 14 19.33 10.87 22.29
C GLY A 14 20.80 11.31 22.17
N LYS A 15 21.44 10.94 21.05
CA LYS A 15 22.89 11.14 20.90
C LYS A 15 23.29 12.59 20.61
N THR A 16 22.39 13.36 19.98
CA THR A 16 22.62 14.74 19.51
C THR A 16 21.99 15.81 20.38
N GLY A 17 21.26 15.44 21.44
CA GLY A 17 20.65 16.41 22.36
C GLY A 17 21.66 17.13 23.23
N SER A 18 21.24 18.27 23.78
CA SER A 18 22.03 19.06 24.74
C SER A 18 21.94 18.46 26.15
N CYS A 19 23.07 18.53 26.89
CA CYS A 19 23.22 17.98 28.24
C CYS A 19 22.64 18.94 29.30
N GLU A 20 21.31 19.06 29.31
CA GLU A 20 20.61 20.12 30.06
C GLU A 20 19.86 19.60 31.29
N TYR A 21 19.43 18.34 31.31
CA TYR A 21 18.59 17.78 32.36
C TYR A 21 19.41 17.30 33.55
N ASP A 22 18.93 17.52 34.78
CA ASP A 22 19.66 17.16 36.01
C ASP A 22 19.41 15.70 36.43
N SER A 23 18.39 15.05 35.89
CA SER A 23 18.12 13.63 36.12
C SER A 23 17.53 12.94 34.88
N ILE A 24 17.61 11.60 34.86
CA ILE A 24 16.96 10.80 33.80
C ILE A 24 15.44 11.02 33.79
N ALA A 25 14.81 11.11 34.96
CA ALA A 25 13.37 11.31 35.08
C ALA A 25 12.92 12.68 34.53
N GLU A 26 13.72 13.72 34.72
CA GLU A 26 13.45 15.04 34.16
C GLU A 26 13.58 15.06 32.63
N CYS A 27 14.62 14.39 32.10
CA CYS A 27 14.78 14.21 30.66
C CYS A 27 13.62 13.40 30.07
N GLU A 28 13.17 12.35 30.75
CA GLU A 28 12.08 11.49 30.30
C GLU A 28 10.73 12.21 30.35
N GLU A 29 10.43 12.97 31.39
CA GLU A 29 9.19 13.76 31.49
C GLU A 29 9.17 14.89 30.45
N ALA A 30 10.30 15.55 30.20
CA ALA A 30 10.40 16.59 29.17
C ALA A 30 10.27 16.04 27.74
N ASN A 31 10.52 14.73 27.54
CA ASN A 31 10.42 14.05 26.25
C ASN A 31 9.36 12.95 26.27
N LYS A 32 8.39 13.05 27.17
CA LYS A 32 7.37 12.02 27.43
C LYS A 32 6.57 11.68 26.18
N ASP A 33 6.25 12.68 25.36
CA ASP A 33 5.58 12.50 24.08
C ASP A 33 6.32 11.53 23.15
N TYR A 34 7.65 11.47 23.20
CA TYR A 34 8.44 10.53 22.40
C TYR A 34 8.47 9.10 22.97
N TYR A 35 8.25 8.93 24.26
CA TYR A 35 8.11 7.62 24.90
C TYR A 35 6.69 7.08 24.80
N GLU A 36 5.69 7.97 24.78
CA GLU A 36 4.27 7.62 24.70
C GLU A 36 3.75 7.53 23.26
N LYS A 37 4.46 8.09 22.26
CA LYS A 37 4.11 7.92 20.84
C LYS A 37 4.42 6.49 20.38
N THR A 38 3.57 5.55 20.78
CA THR A 38 3.48 4.23 20.16
C THR A 38 2.98 4.42 18.74
N THR A 39 3.84 4.16 17.77
CA THR A 39 3.43 4.17 16.37
C THR A 39 2.35 3.10 16.15
N GLU A 40 1.14 3.53 15.82
CA GLU A 40 0.03 2.63 15.60
C GLU A 40 0.25 1.83 14.31
N ILE A 41 0.07 0.51 14.38
CA ILE A 41 0.16 -0.39 13.22
C ILE A 41 -1.17 -1.12 13.09
N ARG A 42 -1.83 -0.97 11.94
CA ARG A 42 -3.13 -1.56 11.65
C ARG A 42 -3.04 -2.58 10.52
N GLU A 43 -3.66 -3.75 10.72
CA GLU A 43 -3.89 -4.68 9.62
C GLU A 43 -5.07 -4.18 8.78
N LEU A 44 -4.85 -4.06 7.47
CA LEU A 44 -5.92 -3.82 6.52
C LEU A 44 -6.50 -5.13 6.04
N LEU A 45 -7.82 -5.23 6.04
CA LEU A 45 -8.60 -6.38 5.65
C LEU A 45 -9.53 -6.03 4.48
N ILE A 46 -9.91 -7.08 3.76
CA ILE A 46 -10.97 -7.00 2.76
C ILE A 46 -12.31 -7.16 3.47
N ASP A 47 -13.23 -6.23 3.22
CA ASP A 47 -14.61 -6.35 3.68
C ASP A 47 -15.33 -7.45 2.89
N GLU A 48 -16.03 -8.34 3.60
CA GLU A 48 -16.78 -9.44 2.99
C GLU A 48 -18.01 -8.96 2.22
N ASN A 49 -18.58 -7.82 2.62
CA ASN A 49 -19.75 -7.25 1.97
C ASN A 49 -19.38 -6.40 0.73
N SER A 50 -18.10 -6.04 0.60
CA SER A 50 -17.59 -5.13 -0.43
C SER A 50 -16.43 -5.76 -1.22
N GLN A 51 -16.40 -7.08 -1.36
CA GLN A 51 -15.32 -7.81 -2.03
C GLN A 51 -15.05 -7.34 -3.48
N GLU A 52 -16.08 -6.87 -4.18
CA GLU A 52 -15.95 -6.37 -5.55
C GLU A 52 -15.08 -5.09 -5.63
N LEU A 53 -15.02 -4.34 -4.52
CA LEU A 53 -14.25 -3.12 -4.36
C LEU A 53 -12.86 -3.38 -3.75
N ALA A 54 -12.55 -4.62 -3.37
CA ALA A 54 -11.33 -4.97 -2.66
C ALA A 54 -10.06 -4.57 -3.43
N ILE A 55 -10.09 -4.74 -4.75
CA ILE A 55 -9.02 -4.29 -5.66
C ILE A 55 -9.68 -3.77 -6.94
N ASP A 56 -9.85 -2.47 -7.10
CA ASP A 56 -10.45 -1.90 -8.32
C ASP A 56 -9.43 -1.77 -9.46
N ALA A 57 -8.20 -1.33 -9.17
CA ALA A 57 -7.19 -1.10 -10.21
C ALA A 57 -5.76 -1.29 -9.70
N ILE A 58 -4.83 -1.45 -10.64
CA ILE A 58 -3.40 -1.36 -10.39
C ILE A 58 -2.89 -0.05 -11.02
N SER A 59 -2.39 0.85 -10.20
CA SER A 59 -1.81 2.12 -10.64
C SER A 59 -0.34 1.98 -10.99
N LEU A 60 0.09 2.62 -12.07
CA LEU A 60 1.50 2.86 -12.35
C LEU A 60 1.90 4.17 -11.70
N VAL A 61 2.92 4.12 -10.84
CA VAL A 61 3.33 5.26 -10.00
C VAL A 61 4.84 5.50 -10.05
N SER A 62 5.23 6.74 -9.83
CA SER A 62 6.63 7.17 -9.68
C SER A 62 7.23 6.77 -8.32
N ALA A 63 6.39 6.73 -7.27
CA ALA A 63 6.77 6.38 -5.91
C ALA A 63 5.91 5.22 -5.37
N PRO A 64 6.31 3.96 -5.56
CA PRO A 64 5.54 2.81 -5.10
C PRO A 64 5.42 2.76 -3.58
N ALA A 65 4.20 2.59 -3.08
CA ALA A 65 3.91 2.53 -1.66
C ALA A 65 4.64 1.37 -0.94
N ILE A 66 4.95 0.29 -1.65
CA ILE A 66 5.70 -0.87 -1.12
C ILE A 66 7.23 -0.72 -1.26
N GLU A 67 7.70 0.42 -1.76
CA GLU A 67 9.12 0.75 -1.97
C GLU A 67 9.84 -0.27 -2.88
N GLN A 68 9.13 -0.81 -3.85
CA GLN A 68 9.66 -1.80 -4.77
C GLN A 68 9.36 -1.39 -6.21
N ASP A 69 10.44 -1.14 -6.95
CA ASP A 69 10.37 -0.83 -8.37
C ASP A 69 10.06 -2.09 -9.19
N PHE A 70 9.36 -1.93 -10.31
CA PHE A 70 9.13 -2.97 -11.30
C PHE A 70 10.35 -3.17 -12.20
N VAL A 71 10.42 -4.32 -12.84
CA VAL A 71 11.45 -4.66 -13.84
C VAL A 71 10.78 -4.77 -15.20
N PHE A 72 11.35 -4.11 -16.20
CA PHE A 72 10.83 -4.14 -17.57
C PHE A 72 11.88 -4.69 -18.55
N PHE A 73 11.40 -5.19 -19.70
CA PHE A 73 12.25 -5.74 -20.75
C PHE A 73 12.63 -4.64 -21.74
N GLY A 74 13.88 -4.17 -21.68
CA GLY A 74 14.43 -3.15 -22.58
C GLY A 74 15.89 -3.44 -22.96
N LYS A 75 16.36 -2.90 -24.08
CA LYS A 75 17.67 -3.25 -24.68
C LYS A 75 18.91 -2.86 -23.85
N GLU A 76 18.79 -2.04 -22.80
CA GLU A 76 19.99 -1.34 -22.26
C GLU A 76 20.33 -1.47 -20.76
N LYS A 77 19.50 -2.00 -19.85
CA LYS A 77 19.84 -1.89 -18.41
C LYS A 77 19.69 -3.11 -17.50
N ASN A 78 19.18 -4.24 -18.00
CA ASN A 78 19.09 -5.44 -17.17
C ASN A 78 19.97 -6.53 -17.79
N ASN A 79 21.00 -6.98 -17.06
CA ASN A 79 21.85 -8.14 -17.36
C ASN A 79 21.05 -9.46 -17.27
N LEU A 80 19.89 -9.50 -17.92
CA LEU A 80 19.11 -10.69 -18.15
C LEU A 80 19.41 -11.12 -19.57
N THR A 81 20.30 -12.09 -19.69
CA THR A 81 20.78 -12.66 -20.94
C THR A 81 19.64 -13.41 -21.64
N PHE A 82 18.66 -12.68 -22.17
CA PHE A 82 17.68 -13.20 -23.11
C PHE A 82 18.28 -13.08 -24.50
N ALA A 83 18.73 -14.22 -25.03
CA ALA A 83 19.26 -14.36 -26.38
C ALA A 83 18.40 -13.59 -27.41
N LYS A 84 19.07 -12.79 -28.25
CA LYS A 84 18.57 -12.09 -29.46
C LYS A 84 17.07 -12.30 -29.74
N ILE A 85 16.23 -11.39 -29.27
CA ILE A 85 14.87 -11.18 -29.81
C ILE A 85 14.73 -9.70 -30.12
N ASP A 86 14.47 -9.41 -31.39
CA ASP A 86 14.34 -8.07 -31.97
C ASP A 86 12.95 -7.46 -31.71
N GLU A 87 12.39 -7.69 -30.53
CA GLU A 87 11.10 -7.14 -30.10
C GLU A 87 11.24 -6.68 -28.65
N GLU A 88 11.17 -5.36 -28.44
CA GLU A 88 10.98 -4.79 -27.11
C GLU A 88 9.60 -5.26 -26.62
N LYS A 89 9.58 -6.36 -25.86
CA LYS A 89 8.37 -6.87 -25.23
C LYS A 89 7.97 -5.83 -24.19
N ARG A 90 6.97 -5.00 -24.51
CA ARG A 90 6.41 -3.95 -23.64
C ARG A 90 5.71 -4.55 -22.43
N MET A 91 6.51 -5.15 -21.57
CA MET A 91 6.09 -5.96 -20.45
C MET A 91 6.84 -5.48 -19.22
N ILE A 92 6.13 -5.43 -18.10
CA ILE A 92 6.71 -5.16 -16.79
C ILE A 92 6.37 -6.29 -15.83
N VAL A 93 7.28 -6.59 -14.90
CA VAL A 93 7.10 -7.56 -13.82
C VAL A 93 7.31 -6.84 -12.49
N SER A 94 6.37 -6.97 -11.58
CA SER A 94 6.41 -6.26 -10.30
C SER A 94 5.67 -7.03 -9.22
N PRO A 95 6.06 -6.88 -7.93
CA PRO A 95 5.11 -7.11 -6.87
C PRO A 95 3.98 -6.07 -6.92
N ALA A 96 2.77 -6.56 -6.66
CA ALA A 96 1.57 -5.77 -6.43
C ALA A 96 1.38 -5.53 -4.92
N LEU A 97 1.54 -6.58 -4.09
CA LEU A 97 1.55 -6.48 -2.63
C LEU A 97 2.61 -7.40 -2.03
N ILE A 98 3.26 -6.93 -0.97
CA ILE A 98 4.23 -7.69 -0.17
C ILE A 98 3.63 -7.89 1.23
N PRO A 99 3.49 -9.15 1.71
CA PRO A 99 2.88 -9.41 3.00
C PRO A 99 3.74 -8.85 4.14
N ASN A 100 3.07 -8.36 5.19
CA ASN A 100 3.66 -7.79 6.41
C ASN A 100 4.62 -6.61 6.17
N LYS A 101 4.64 -6.03 4.96
CA LYS A 101 5.35 -4.77 4.70
C LYS A 101 4.54 -3.65 5.34
N ASN A 102 5.16 -2.92 6.26
CA ASN A 102 4.58 -1.72 6.84
C ASN A 102 4.57 -0.60 5.79
N ILE A 103 3.42 0.03 5.61
CA ILE A 103 3.20 1.11 4.66
C ILE A 103 2.77 2.34 5.47
N PHE A 104 3.52 3.41 5.33
CA PHE A 104 3.24 4.66 6.04
C PHE A 104 1.94 5.31 5.55
N ARG A 105 1.17 5.86 6.50
CA ARG A 105 -0.04 6.62 6.26
C ARG A 105 -0.04 7.86 7.14
N TYR A 106 -0.61 8.92 6.59
CA TYR A 106 -0.82 10.19 7.27
C TYR A 106 -2.29 10.58 7.09
N ASP A 107 -3.00 10.79 8.19
CA ASP A 107 -4.35 11.34 8.18
C ASP A 107 -4.28 12.85 8.47
N PRO A 108 -4.55 13.70 7.47
CA PRO A 108 -4.50 15.15 7.65
C PRO A 108 -5.60 15.69 8.55
N ASN A 109 -6.69 14.95 8.78
CA ASN A 109 -7.79 15.41 9.64
C ASN A 109 -7.44 15.28 11.12
N THR A 110 -6.69 14.23 11.47
CA THR A 110 -6.28 13.94 12.85
C THR A 110 -4.83 14.29 13.12
N ASP A 111 -4.10 14.78 12.11
CA ASP A 111 -2.64 15.02 12.12
C ASP A 111 -1.86 13.80 12.66
N SER A 112 -2.32 12.61 12.30
CA SER A 112 -1.81 11.35 12.84
C SER A 112 -1.04 10.54 11.80
N GLU A 113 0.07 9.98 12.27
CA GLU A 113 0.94 9.10 11.50
C GLU A 113 0.77 7.67 12.00
N TYR A 114 0.49 6.75 11.09
CA TYR A 114 0.32 5.34 11.41
C TYR A 114 0.85 4.47 10.27
N TYR A 115 1.05 3.18 10.56
CA TYR A 115 1.40 2.20 9.53
C TYR A 115 0.24 1.25 9.30
N VAL A 116 0.13 0.80 8.07
CA VAL A 116 -0.74 -0.28 7.68
C VAL A 116 0.06 -1.45 7.12
N TYR A 117 -0.48 -2.66 7.21
CA TYR A 117 0.09 -3.82 6.53
C TYR A 117 -1.02 -4.77 6.07
N PHE A 118 -0.65 -5.69 5.18
CA PHE A 118 -1.51 -6.79 4.73
C PHE A 118 -0.91 -8.12 5.17
N SER A 119 -1.71 -8.98 5.80
CA SER A 119 -1.32 -10.36 6.11
C SER A 119 -1.16 -11.20 4.82
N PRO A 120 -0.39 -12.31 4.86
CA PRO A 120 -0.29 -13.25 3.73
C PRO A 120 -1.66 -13.71 3.20
N GLU A 121 -2.62 -13.93 4.09
CA GLU A 121 -3.99 -14.32 3.77
C GLU A 121 -4.71 -13.20 3.02
N THR A 122 -4.57 -11.96 3.48
CA THR A 122 -5.18 -10.80 2.81
C THR A 122 -4.57 -10.54 1.44
N VAL A 123 -3.25 -10.67 1.31
CA VAL A 123 -2.56 -10.56 0.01
C VAL A 123 -3.03 -11.62 -0.97
N ARG A 124 -3.16 -12.88 -0.52
CA ARG A 124 -3.70 -13.95 -1.36
C ARG A 124 -5.13 -13.64 -1.81
N LYS A 125 -6.00 -13.28 -0.87
CA LYS A 125 -7.40 -12.95 -1.17
C LYS A 125 -7.52 -11.77 -2.15
N ALA A 126 -6.72 -10.72 -1.97
CA ALA A 126 -6.64 -9.60 -2.91
C ALA A 126 -6.31 -10.07 -4.34
N SER A 127 -5.29 -10.92 -4.49
CA SER A 127 -4.87 -11.43 -5.80
C SER A 127 -5.97 -12.24 -6.51
N GLU A 128 -6.74 -13.01 -5.75
CA GLU A 128 -7.83 -13.84 -6.26
C GLU A 128 -9.04 -12.98 -6.66
N LEU A 129 -9.42 -12.02 -5.81
CA LEU A 129 -10.53 -11.10 -6.08
C LEU A 129 -10.26 -10.20 -7.29
N TYR A 130 -9.02 -9.73 -7.45
CA TYR A 130 -8.61 -8.95 -8.61
C TYR A 130 -8.90 -9.67 -9.94
N LEU A 131 -8.60 -10.98 -10.01
CA LEU A 131 -8.89 -11.79 -11.19
C LEU A 131 -10.38 -12.13 -11.28
N LYS A 132 -11.00 -12.53 -10.16
CA LYS A 132 -12.42 -12.91 -10.07
C LYS A 132 -13.34 -11.80 -10.57
N HIS A 133 -13.04 -10.55 -10.24
CA HIS A 133 -13.83 -9.38 -10.63
C HIS A 133 -13.41 -8.77 -11.97
N ASN A 134 -12.61 -9.49 -12.76
CA ASN A 134 -12.18 -9.05 -14.08
C ASN A 134 -11.38 -7.74 -14.05
N ASN A 135 -10.70 -7.41 -12.94
CA ASN A 135 -9.98 -6.13 -12.79
C ASN A 135 -8.60 -6.14 -13.45
N HIS A 136 -8.22 -7.26 -14.09
CA HIS A 136 -6.94 -7.44 -14.78
C HIS A 136 -6.67 -6.50 -15.96
N HIS A 137 -7.67 -5.75 -16.43
CA HIS A 137 -7.54 -4.72 -17.47
C HIS A 137 -7.76 -3.29 -16.94
N LYS A 138 -7.92 -3.12 -15.62
CA LYS A 138 -8.11 -1.82 -14.97
C LYS A 138 -6.78 -1.33 -14.41
N ALA A 139 -6.32 -0.21 -14.96
CA ALA A 139 -5.14 0.48 -14.49
C ALA A 139 -5.36 1.99 -14.47
N THR A 140 -4.57 2.68 -13.65
CA THR A 140 -4.56 4.14 -13.53
C THR A 140 -3.12 4.66 -13.62
N TYR A 141 -2.98 5.97 -13.80
CA TYR A 141 -1.71 6.68 -13.68
C TYR A 141 -1.75 7.55 -12.42
N GLU A 142 -0.79 7.38 -11.51
CA GLU A 142 -0.64 8.19 -10.29
C GLU A 142 -1.92 8.34 -9.44
N HIS A 143 -2.73 7.28 -9.35
CA HIS A 143 -4.02 7.29 -8.64
C HIS A 143 -5.04 8.31 -9.18
N GLN A 144 -4.88 8.74 -10.43
CA GLN A 144 -5.77 9.68 -11.11
C GLN A 144 -6.66 8.94 -12.12
N ASP A 145 -6.52 9.27 -13.40
CA ASP A 145 -7.38 8.76 -14.45
C ASP A 145 -7.09 7.31 -14.79
N ARG A 146 -8.16 6.60 -15.18
CA ARG A 146 -8.03 5.28 -15.78
C ARG A 146 -7.29 5.38 -17.10
N VAL A 147 -6.35 4.47 -17.28
CA VAL A 147 -5.55 4.36 -18.50
C VAL A 147 -5.91 3.10 -19.27
N SER A 148 -5.95 3.23 -20.58
CA SER A 148 -6.11 2.09 -21.49
C SER A 148 -4.75 1.53 -21.88
N GLY A 149 -4.75 0.31 -22.45
CA GLY A 149 -3.54 -0.31 -22.97
C GLY A 149 -2.61 -0.86 -21.89
N VAL A 150 -3.15 -1.21 -20.72
CA VAL A 150 -2.48 -1.94 -19.65
C VAL A 150 -3.29 -3.21 -19.36
N LEU A 151 -2.63 -4.36 -19.39
CA LEU A 151 -3.27 -5.65 -19.15
C LEU A 151 -2.40 -6.54 -18.27
N THR A 152 -2.92 -7.01 -17.15
CA THR A 152 -2.28 -8.07 -16.36
C THR A 152 -2.39 -9.39 -17.10
N VAL A 153 -1.25 -9.90 -17.59
CA VAL A 153 -1.15 -11.16 -18.36
C VAL A 153 -0.73 -12.35 -17.50
N GLU A 154 -0.07 -12.10 -16.37
CA GLU A 154 0.24 -13.12 -15.37
C GLU A 154 0.02 -12.53 -13.97
N SER A 155 -0.54 -13.32 -13.06
CA SER A 155 -0.73 -12.99 -11.64
C SER A 155 -0.45 -14.25 -10.84
N TRP A 156 0.41 -14.17 -9.82
CA TRP A 156 0.76 -15.33 -8.99
C TRP A 156 1.21 -14.93 -7.58
N ILE A 157 1.14 -15.89 -6.66
CA ILE A 157 1.68 -15.77 -5.31
C ILE A 157 3.02 -16.52 -5.25
N ILE A 158 4.02 -15.91 -4.61
CA ILE A 158 5.29 -16.60 -4.31
C ILE A 158 5.04 -17.67 -3.24
N GLU A 159 5.08 -18.96 -3.63
CA GLU A 159 4.89 -20.09 -2.72
C GLU A 159 6.20 -20.54 -2.06
N ASP A 160 7.30 -20.56 -2.83
CA ASP A 160 8.66 -20.84 -2.35
C ASP A 160 9.62 -19.75 -2.86
N PRO A 161 10.06 -18.83 -1.98
CA PRO A 161 11.01 -17.78 -2.34
C PRO A 161 12.32 -18.31 -2.94
N LYS A 162 12.72 -19.56 -2.65
CA LYS A 162 13.96 -20.12 -3.19
C LYS A 162 13.83 -20.49 -4.66
N MET A 163 12.65 -20.92 -5.09
CA MET A 163 12.39 -21.51 -6.41
C MET A 163 11.52 -20.62 -7.31
N ASP A 164 11.02 -19.49 -6.80
CA ASP A 164 10.10 -18.64 -7.55
C ASP A 164 10.75 -17.94 -8.75
N LYS A 165 9.98 -17.81 -9.84
CA LYS A 165 10.42 -17.18 -11.09
C LYS A 165 10.72 -15.69 -10.95
N SER A 166 10.25 -15.01 -9.91
CA SER A 166 10.57 -13.60 -9.62
C SER A 166 12.08 -13.36 -9.52
N LYS A 167 12.85 -14.37 -9.08
CA LYS A 167 14.32 -14.32 -9.04
C LYS A 167 14.97 -14.12 -10.40
N LEU A 168 14.34 -14.61 -11.48
CA LEU A 168 14.80 -14.36 -12.84
C LEU A 168 14.75 -12.87 -13.21
N TYR A 169 14.07 -12.05 -12.41
CA TYR A 169 13.99 -10.60 -12.59
C TYR A 169 14.78 -9.85 -11.51
N GLY A 170 15.59 -10.55 -10.71
CA GLY A 170 16.40 -9.93 -9.65
C GLY A 170 15.66 -9.66 -8.35
N PHE A 171 14.42 -10.13 -8.21
CA PHE A 171 13.66 -9.98 -6.97
C PHE A 171 14.11 -10.96 -5.88
N SER A 172 14.11 -10.48 -4.63
CA SER A 172 14.28 -11.28 -3.41
C SER A 172 13.14 -10.97 -2.44
N LEU A 173 11.98 -11.57 -2.69
CA LEU A 173 10.72 -11.23 -2.03
C LEU A 173 10.23 -12.38 -1.12
N PRO A 174 9.49 -12.08 -0.03
CA PRO A 174 9.03 -13.10 0.90
C PRO A 174 7.91 -13.97 0.31
N LYS A 175 7.70 -15.15 0.92
CA LYS A 175 6.56 -16.02 0.62
C LYS A 175 5.26 -15.26 0.83
N GLY A 176 4.29 -15.45 -0.04
CA GLY A 176 3.00 -14.78 0.01
C GLY A 176 2.96 -13.44 -0.74
N THR A 177 4.09 -12.98 -1.29
CA THR A 177 4.11 -11.81 -2.17
C THR A 177 3.24 -12.07 -3.40
N TRP A 178 2.36 -11.12 -3.71
CA TRP A 178 1.58 -11.12 -4.93
C TRP A 178 2.36 -10.43 -6.04
N MET A 179 2.69 -11.19 -7.07
CA MET A 179 3.40 -10.74 -8.25
C MET A 179 2.46 -10.63 -9.44
N VAL A 180 2.72 -9.65 -10.29
CA VAL A 180 2.01 -9.44 -11.55
C VAL A 180 2.99 -9.22 -12.69
N LYS A 181 2.55 -9.56 -13.90
CA LYS A 181 3.18 -9.18 -15.16
C LYS A 181 2.17 -8.43 -16.00
N LEU A 182 2.49 -7.21 -16.38
CA LEU A 182 1.61 -6.37 -17.19
C LEU A 182 2.17 -6.23 -18.61
N SER A 183 1.28 -6.27 -19.59
CA SER A 183 1.51 -5.86 -20.97
C SER A 183 1.07 -4.41 -21.16
N ILE A 184 1.93 -3.59 -21.74
CA ILE A 184 1.75 -2.15 -21.91
C ILE A 184 1.72 -1.82 -23.41
N SER A 185 0.52 -1.73 -23.99
CA SER A 185 0.36 -1.27 -25.39
C SER A 185 0.29 0.25 -25.50
N ASN A 186 0.00 0.94 -24.40
CA ASN A 186 -0.03 2.40 -24.30
C ASN A 186 1.39 3.00 -24.50
N GLN A 187 1.56 3.82 -25.55
CA GLN A 187 2.86 4.37 -25.92
C GLN A 187 3.38 5.43 -24.94
N ASP A 188 2.49 6.25 -24.40
CA ASP A 188 2.85 7.34 -23.50
C ASP A 188 3.32 6.76 -22.17
N LEU A 189 2.58 5.81 -21.61
CA LEU A 189 2.99 5.10 -20.40
C LEU A 189 4.30 4.34 -20.61
N TRP A 190 4.46 3.67 -21.76
CA TRP A 190 5.71 2.96 -22.06
C TRP A 190 6.91 3.91 -22.13
N SER A 191 6.73 5.11 -22.69
CA SER A 191 7.78 6.12 -22.74
C SER A 191 8.14 6.61 -21.33
N LYS A 192 7.14 6.94 -20.51
CA LYS A 192 7.34 7.32 -19.10
C LYS A 192 8.04 6.25 -18.25
N ILE A 193 7.74 4.98 -18.51
CA ILE A 193 8.44 3.84 -17.87
C ILE A 193 9.92 3.82 -18.27
N LYS A 194 10.22 3.96 -19.57
CA LYS A 194 11.61 3.96 -20.06
C LYS A 194 12.42 5.15 -19.58
N ASP A 195 11.77 6.30 -19.45
CA ASP A 195 12.38 7.53 -18.94
C ASP A 195 12.61 7.47 -17.41
N GLY A 196 12.07 6.44 -16.74
CA GLY A 196 12.18 6.24 -15.30
C GLY A 196 11.28 7.17 -14.50
N GLU A 197 10.28 7.78 -15.13
CA GLU A 197 9.24 8.57 -14.46
C GLU A 197 8.34 7.65 -13.64
N LEU A 198 7.86 6.57 -14.27
CA LEU A 198 7.10 5.51 -13.61
C LEU A 198 8.05 4.40 -13.18
N LYS A 199 7.97 3.99 -11.92
CA LYS A 199 8.96 3.07 -11.32
C LYS A 199 8.35 1.85 -10.66
N GLY A 200 7.11 1.94 -10.18
CA GLY A 200 6.49 0.84 -9.46
C GLY A 200 4.98 0.78 -9.64
N LEU A 201 4.37 -0.15 -8.90
CA LEU A 201 2.94 -0.34 -8.87
C LEU A 201 2.37 0.04 -7.50
N SER A 202 1.10 0.44 -7.52
CA SER A 202 0.32 0.68 -6.31
C SER A 202 -1.10 0.14 -6.51
N ILE A 203 -1.69 -0.39 -5.46
CA ILE A 203 -2.99 -1.07 -5.53
C ILE A 203 -4.07 -0.12 -5.06
N GLU A 204 -5.13 -0.01 -5.87
CA GLU A 204 -6.33 0.75 -5.53
C GLU A 204 -7.44 -0.20 -5.16
N GLY A 205 -8.06 0.05 -4.01
CA GLY A 205 -9.13 -0.79 -3.49
C GLY A 205 -9.62 -0.30 -2.14
N TYR A 206 -10.78 -0.80 -1.75
CA TYR A 206 -11.38 -0.54 -0.46
C TYR A 206 -10.94 -1.59 0.56
N PHE A 207 -10.25 -1.13 1.59
CA PHE A 207 -9.81 -1.97 2.71
C PHE A 207 -10.24 -1.32 4.03
N THR A 208 -10.69 -2.14 4.97
CA THR A 208 -11.04 -1.71 6.32
C THR A 208 -9.97 -2.13 7.30
N ASP A 209 -9.74 -1.33 8.34
CA ASP A 209 -8.83 -1.77 9.40
C ASP A 209 -9.50 -2.85 10.27
N LYS A 210 -8.68 -3.80 10.74
CA LYS A 210 -9.16 -4.96 11.49
C LYS A 210 -9.84 -4.59 12.81
N MET A 211 -9.38 -3.52 13.48
CA MET A 211 -9.96 -3.09 14.75
C MET A 211 -11.37 -2.55 14.54
N SER A 212 -11.55 -1.72 13.50
CA SER A 212 -12.84 -1.20 13.05
C SER A 212 -13.80 -2.35 12.75
N LYS A 213 -13.36 -3.35 11.95
CA LYS A 213 -14.18 -4.53 11.61
C LYS A 213 -14.59 -5.37 12.84
N LEU A 214 -13.73 -5.47 13.86
CA LEU A 214 -14.07 -6.16 15.12
C LEU A 214 -15.02 -5.33 16.01
N SER A 215 -14.95 -4.01 15.89
CA SER A 215 -15.80 -3.06 16.61
C SER A 215 -17.10 -2.71 15.88
N GLU A 216 -17.29 -3.21 14.65
CA GLU A 216 -18.52 -3.03 13.87
C GLU A 216 -19.69 -3.63 14.63
N LYS A 217 -20.45 -2.74 15.27
CA LYS A 217 -21.73 -3.05 15.85
C LYS A 217 -22.72 -3.09 14.70
N THR A 218 -23.34 -4.25 14.45
CA THR A 218 -24.42 -4.32 13.47
C THR A 218 -25.52 -3.34 13.90
N PRO A 219 -25.85 -2.32 13.10
CA PRO A 219 -26.89 -1.37 13.47
C PRO A 219 -28.21 -2.11 13.65
N THR A 220 -28.92 -1.78 14.71
CA THR A 220 -30.22 -2.37 15.00
C THR A 220 -31.26 -1.89 13.99
N ASN A 221 -32.33 -2.65 13.82
CA ASN A 221 -33.44 -2.26 12.93
C ASN A 221 -34.01 -0.88 13.30
N GLU A 222 -34.00 -0.51 14.58
CA GLU A 222 -34.46 0.79 15.07
C GLU A 222 -33.53 1.94 14.62
N GLU A 223 -32.21 1.74 14.71
CA GLU A 223 -31.22 2.72 14.24
C GLU A 223 -31.29 2.91 12.72
N ILE A 224 -31.48 1.82 11.96
CA ILE A 224 -31.67 1.85 10.50
C ILE A 224 -32.96 2.62 10.16
N LEU A 225 -34.07 2.34 10.83
CA LEU A 225 -35.35 3.02 10.61
C LEU A 225 -35.27 4.50 10.95
N SER A 226 -34.55 4.86 12.01
CA SER A 226 -34.31 6.25 12.40
C SER A 226 -33.56 7.02 11.31
N ALA A 227 -32.41 6.49 10.87
CA ALA A 227 -31.58 7.13 9.85
C ALA A 227 -32.32 7.26 8.50
N LEU A 228 -33.09 6.24 8.11
CA LEU A 228 -33.87 6.26 6.88
C LEU A 228 -34.97 7.34 6.92
N ASN A 229 -35.61 7.54 8.08
CA ASN A 229 -36.61 8.59 8.27
C ASN A 229 -36.01 10.01 8.22
N GLU A 230 -34.79 10.20 8.71
CA GLU A 230 -34.07 11.49 8.60
C GLU A 230 -33.77 11.83 7.14
N ILE A 231 -33.24 10.87 6.36
CA ILE A 231 -32.96 11.05 4.93
C ILE A 231 -34.24 11.36 4.14
N ILE A 232 -35.35 10.69 4.45
CA ILE A 232 -36.65 10.97 3.81
C ILE A 232 -37.11 12.40 4.11
N LYS A 233 -37.00 12.85 5.36
CA LYS A 233 -37.36 14.22 5.75
C LYS A 233 -36.50 15.25 5.05
N GLU A 234 -35.18 15.07 5.00
CA GLU A 234 -34.29 16.00 4.31
C GLU A 234 -34.62 16.11 2.82
N ASN A 235 -34.90 14.99 2.14
CA ASN A 235 -35.26 14.99 0.72
C ASN A 235 -36.64 15.61 0.44
N GLN A 236 -37.60 15.44 1.35
CA GLN A 236 -38.90 16.11 1.27
C GLN A 236 -38.78 17.63 1.51
N THR A 237 -37.84 18.05 2.35
CA THR A 237 -37.57 19.48 2.60
C THR A 237 -36.87 20.14 1.41
N LYS A 238 -36.00 19.41 0.71
CA LYS A 238 -35.34 19.87 -0.53
C LYS A 238 -36.25 19.86 -1.76
N SER A 239 -37.27 19.00 -1.80
CA SER A 239 -38.25 18.95 -2.90
C SER A 239 -39.34 20.04 -2.80
N ASN A 240 -39.44 20.72 -1.66
CA ASN A 240 -40.44 21.77 -1.39
C ASN A 240 -39.84 23.20 -1.39
N ASN A 241 -38.57 23.36 -1.80
CA ASN A 241 -37.90 24.62 -2.10
C ASN A 241 -37.55 24.67 -3.59
#